data_AF-A0A7Z3CP44-F1
#
_entry.id   AF-A0A7Z3CP44-F1
#
_cell.length_a   1.000
_cell.length_b   1.000
_cell.length_c   1.000
_cell.angle_alpha   90.00
_cell.angle_beta   90.00
_cell.angle_gamma   90.00
#
_symmetry.space_group_name_H-M   'P 1'
#
loop_
_entity.id
_entity.type
_entity.pdbx_description
1 polymer ?
#
loop_
_entity_poly.entity_id
_entity_poly.type
_entity_poly.pdbx_seq_one_letter_code
_entity_poly.pdbx_strand_id
1 'polypeptide(L)'
;MSARGALSLLCLLLSLPALGGQTYFNSNGGQLNVGWQDRDGKAQQLSYRLEAGKLPPLIAYRPARMQEEVLQSLLRQAALEFPEVQFSLSRPSLALSLKSRNADKAREASLWVKPEQARLEAEWLKQHYFQPFTPPDGAPAIKQDHVRIALESRAELAPLAEQLKQEGATETEARQKTVEHMLDFIQAIPYQLLDSQSGRSGKGFLSPRQVLEQNRGDCDSKVTLMAALLAQRFPELKQAMVFVPGHALLGVALPAGPGQATLSWQGETYLLLEPTGPAQLPMGQIAATSKTLVDSKQLSVQPVLASH
;
A
#
# COMPACT_ATOMS: atom_id res chain seq x y z
N MET A 1 67.06 12.07 -22.92
CA MET A 1 66.15 10.93 -22.72
C MET A 1 65.81 10.84 -21.23
N SER A 2 64.66 11.34 -20.79
CA SER A 2 64.14 11.06 -19.45
C SER A 2 62.63 10.87 -19.53
N ALA A 3 62.17 9.68 -19.16
CA ALA A 3 60.77 9.30 -19.17
C ALA A 3 59.98 10.05 -18.09
N ARG A 4 58.89 10.71 -18.48
CA ARG A 4 57.86 11.20 -17.56
C ARG A 4 56.73 10.17 -17.54
N GLY A 5 56.55 9.48 -16.41
CA GLY A 5 55.37 8.67 -16.15
C GLY A 5 54.19 9.58 -15.81
N ALA A 6 53.12 9.50 -16.59
CA ALA A 6 51.83 10.10 -16.26
C ALA A 6 50.99 9.09 -15.48
N LEU A 7 50.73 9.40 -14.21
CA LEU A 7 49.81 8.64 -13.36
C LEU A 7 48.40 9.21 -13.60
N SER A 8 47.58 8.50 -14.38
CA SER A 8 46.16 8.84 -14.53
C SER A 8 45.39 8.40 -13.29
N LEU A 9 44.94 9.36 -12.49
CA LEU A 9 44.05 9.14 -11.35
C LEU A 9 42.63 8.91 -11.88
N LEU A 10 42.18 7.65 -11.88
CA LEU A 10 40.81 7.27 -12.24
C LEU A 10 39.92 7.46 -11.01
N CYS A 11 39.25 8.61 -10.90
CA CYS A 11 38.20 8.83 -9.90
C CYS A 11 36.97 7.98 -10.24
N LEU A 12 36.85 6.81 -9.63
CA LEU A 12 35.61 6.03 -9.58
C LEU A 12 34.60 6.79 -8.70
N LEU A 13 33.65 7.47 -9.32
CA LEU A 13 32.42 7.95 -8.69
C LEU A 13 31.55 6.75 -8.31
N LEU A 14 31.79 6.20 -7.12
CA LEU A 14 30.84 5.31 -6.46
C LEU A 14 29.61 6.13 -6.08
N SER A 15 28.52 5.96 -6.82
CA SER A 15 27.20 6.41 -6.40
C SER A 15 26.80 5.64 -5.14
N LEU A 16 27.05 6.22 -3.97
CA LEU A 16 26.48 5.73 -2.72
C LEU A 16 24.96 5.76 -2.88
N PRO A 17 24.24 4.63 -2.77
CA PRO A 17 22.80 4.70 -2.63
C PRO A 17 22.52 5.58 -1.41
N ALA A 18 21.54 6.48 -1.50
CA ALA A 18 21.10 7.25 -0.35
C ALA A 18 20.76 6.27 0.78
N LEU A 19 21.68 6.12 1.74
CA LEU A 19 21.54 5.21 2.85
C LEU A 19 20.36 5.72 3.66
N GLY A 20 19.23 5.01 3.58
CA GLY A 20 18.18 5.14 4.60
C GLY A 20 18.80 4.87 5.97
N GLY A 21 18.19 5.38 7.04
CA GLY A 21 18.74 5.28 8.39
C GLY A 21 19.04 3.85 8.89
N GLN A 22 18.65 2.81 8.16
CA GLN A 22 18.96 1.43 8.51
C GLN A 22 20.46 1.10 8.43
N THR A 23 20.97 0.51 9.50
CA THR A 23 22.37 0.11 9.64
C THR A 23 22.59 -1.37 9.33
N TYR A 24 21.63 -2.23 9.65
CA TYR A 24 21.66 -3.65 9.27
C TYR A 24 20.26 -4.28 9.22
N PHE A 25 20.15 -5.35 8.45
CA PHE A 25 18.98 -6.24 8.42
C PHE A 25 19.44 -7.69 8.20
N ASN A 26 19.01 -8.60 9.07
CA ASN A 26 19.28 -10.03 8.96
C ASN A 26 18.02 -10.84 9.25
N SER A 27 17.76 -11.87 8.44
CA SER A 27 16.69 -12.84 8.65
C SER A 27 17.28 -14.25 8.82
N ASN A 28 17.01 -14.91 9.94
CA ASN A 28 17.46 -16.27 10.21
C ASN A 28 16.35 -17.09 10.87
N GLY A 29 15.89 -18.16 10.23
CA GLY A 29 14.84 -19.03 10.77
C GLY A 29 13.57 -18.29 11.20
N GLY A 30 13.15 -17.28 10.41
CA GLY A 30 11.99 -16.43 10.69
C GLY A 30 12.20 -15.35 11.76
N GLN A 31 13.36 -15.31 12.43
CA GLN A 31 13.76 -14.20 13.29
C GLN A 31 14.32 -13.07 12.45
N LEU A 32 13.71 -11.89 12.56
CA LEU A 32 14.15 -10.65 11.92
C LEU A 32 14.94 -9.83 12.94
N ASN A 33 16.13 -9.38 12.55
CA ASN A 33 17.00 -8.52 13.36
C ASN A 33 17.32 -7.27 12.55
N VAL A 34 16.98 -6.11 13.12
CA VAL A 34 17.07 -4.82 12.42
C VAL A 34 17.76 -3.82 13.31
N GLY A 35 18.71 -3.08 12.74
CA GLY A 35 19.30 -1.91 13.36
C GLY A 35 19.12 -0.68 12.47
N TRP A 36 18.90 0.48 13.08
CA TRP A 36 18.81 1.76 12.38
C TRP A 36 19.33 2.89 13.26
N GLN A 37 19.64 4.04 12.67
CA GLN A 37 19.80 5.29 13.38
C GLN A 37 18.45 6.00 13.39
N ASP A 38 18.00 6.46 14.55
CA ASP A 38 16.87 7.38 14.61
C ASP A 38 17.25 8.77 14.07
N ARG A 39 16.28 9.67 14.02
CA ARG A 39 16.46 11.05 13.56
C ARG A 39 17.52 11.86 14.32
N ASP A 40 17.80 11.50 15.58
CA ASP A 40 18.81 12.14 16.41
C ASP A 40 20.20 11.53 16.17
N GLY A 41 20.30 10.56 15.26
CA GLY A 41 21.51 9.78 14.99
C GLY A 41 21.79 8.70 16.04
N LYS A 42 20.86 8.40 16.96
CA LYS A 42 21.07 7.38 17.98
C LYS A 42 20.81 6.00 17.39
N ALA A 43 21.67 5.05 17.71
CA ALA A 43 21.52 3.67 17.28
C ALA A 43 20.33 3.01 18.00
N GLN A 44 19.44 2.43 17.21
CA GLN A 44 18.28 1.65 17.62
C GLN A 44 18.41 0.23 17.06
N GLN A 45 17.83 -0.74 17.75
CA GLN A 45 17.79 -2.12 17.29
C GLN A 45 16.60 -2.88 17.85
N LEU A 46 16.13 -3.88 17.10
CA LEU A 46 15.05 -4.77 17.51
C LEU A 46 15.18 -6.15 16.86
N SER A 47 14.62 -7.13 17.55
CA SER A 47 14.68 -8.54 17.18
C SER A 47 13.31 -9.16 17.39
N TYR A 48 12.60 -9.46 16.31
CA TYR A 48 11.21 -9.91 16.37
C TYR A 48 10.95 -11.09 15.43
N ARG A 49 9.87 -11.82 15.74
CA ARG A 49 9.19 -12.72 14.82
C ARG A 49 7.81 -12.18 14.55
N LEU A 50 7.26 -12.49 13.39
CA LEU A 50 5.88 -12.21 13.07
C LEU A 50 5.02 -13.42 13.43
N GLU A 51 3.80 -13.20 13.91
CA GLU A 51 2.82 -14.27 14.12
C GLU A 51 2.37 -14.83 12.76
N ALA A 52 1.55 -15.89 12.73
CA ALA A 52 1.02 -16.39 11.46
C ALA A 52 0.12 -15.36 10.75
N GLY A 53 0.41 -15.07 9.48
CA GLY A 53 -0.41 -14.20 8.62
C GLY A 53 -1.64 -14.90 8.06
N LYS A 54 -2.70 -14.13 7.79
CA LYS A 54 -3.95 -14.64 7.18
C LYS A 54 -4.14 -14.21 5.73
N LEU A 55 -3.37 -13.23 5.25
CA LEU A 55 -3.48 -12.76 3.89
C LEU A 55 -3.02 -13.84 2.91
N PRO A 56 -3.78 -14.11 1.83
CA PRO A 56 -3.27 -14.93 0.74
C PRO A 56 -2.15 -14.17 0.01
N PRO A 57 -1.38 -14.87 -0.85
CA PRO A 57 -0.44 -14.20 -1.75
C PRO A 57 -1.16 -13.13 -2.59
N LEU A 58 -0.74 -11.88 -2.43
CA LEU A 58 -1.27 -10.77 -3.22
C LEU A 58 -0.75 -10.86 -4.66
N ILE A 59 -1.58 -10.45 -5.62
CA ILE A 59 -1.23 -10.46 -7.04
C ILE A 59 -1.07 -9.02 -7.56
N ALA A 60 -0.28 -8.85 -8.62
CA ALA A 60 -0.26 -7.60 -9.36
C ALA A 60 -1.55 -7.44 -10.18
N TYR A 61 -2.09 -6.22 -10.25
CA TYR A 61 -3.26 -5.95 -11.06
C TYR A 61 -2.95 -6.10 -12.55
N ARG A 62 -3.73 -6.92 -13.25
CA ARG A 62 -3.60 -7.16 -14.70
C ARG A 62 -4.99 -7.12 -15.33
N PRO A 63 -5.39 -6.00 -15.97
CA PRO A 63 -6.74 -5.84 -16.51
C PRO A 63 -7.18 -6.99 -17.44
N ALA A 64 -6.28 -7.44 -18.32
CA ALA A 64 -6.56 -8.54 -19.24
C ALA A 64 -6.88 -9.86 -18.51
N ARG A 65 -6.18 -10.13 -17.40
CA ARG A 65 -6.42 -11.33 -16.57
C ARG A 65 -7.78 -11.25 -15.88
N MET A 66 -8.08 -10.11 -15.26
CA MET A 66 -9.39 -9.87 -14.63
C MET A 66 -10.51 -10.05 -15.65
N GLN A 67 -10.40 -9.39 -16.81
CA GLN A 67 -11.43 -9.46 -17.86
C GLN A 67 -11.66 -10.90 -18.32
N GLU A 68 -10.59 -11.68 -18.52
CA GLU A 68 -10.73 -13.08 -18.91
C GLU A 68 -11.40 -13.93 -17.83
N GLU A 69 -10.99 -13.83 -16.56
CA GLU A 69 -11.54 -14.62 -15.45
C GLU A 69 -13.01 -14.25 -15.16
N VAL A 70 -13.36 -12.96 -15.26
CA VAL A 70 -14.74 -12.46 -15.14
C VAL A 70 -15.60 -13.01 -16.27
N LEU A 71 -15.16 -12.91 -17.53
CA LEU A 71 -15.94 -13.38 -18.68
C LEU A 71 -16.11 -14.91 -18.67
N GLN A 72 -15.09 -15.66 -18.23
CA GLN A 72 -15.24 -17.11 -18.03
C GLN A 72 -16.29 -17.44 -16.98
N SER A 73 -16.36 -16.68 -15.89
CA SER A 73 -17.39 -16.85 -14.86
C SER A 73 -18.77 -16.46 -15.36
N LEU A 74 -18.88 -15.35 -16.09
CA LEU A 74 -20.11 -14.90 -16.73
C LEU A 74 -20.65 -15.97 -17.69
N LEU A 75 -19.80 -16.53 -18.57
CA LEU A 75 -20.21 -17.56 -19.53
C LEU A 75 -20.70 -18.85 -18.85
N ARG A 76 -20.06 -19.25 -17.74
CA ARG A 76 -20.50 -20.41 -16.95
C ARG A 76 -21.88 -20.19 -16.34
N GLN A 77 -22.14 -19.01 -15.78
CA GLN A 77 -23.45 -18.69 -15.22
C GLN A 77 -24.51 -18.53 -16.31
N ALA A 78 -24.17 -17.87 -17.41
CA ALA A 78 -25.05 -17.64 -18.55
C ALA A 78 -25.57 -18.95 -19.15
N ALA A 79 -24.72 -19.99 -19.23
CA ALA A 79 -25.11 -21.30 -19.73
C ALA A 79 -26.12 -22.02 -18.82
N LEU A 80 -26.12 -21.73 -17.51
CA LEU A 80 -27.07 -22.30 -16.55
C LEU A 80 -28.39 -21.51 -16.56
N GLU A 81 -28.31 -20.19 -16.58
CA GLU A 81 -29.47 -19.29 -16.49
C GLU A 81 -30.26 -19.22 -17.82
N PHE A 82 -29.54 -19.29 -18.96
CA PHE A 82 -30.12 -19.13 -20.30
C PHE A 82 -29.71 -20.29 -21.23
N PRO A 83 -30.17 -21.54 -21.00
CA PRO A 83 -29.78 -22.70 -21.80
C PRO A 83 -30.20 -22.61 -23.28
N GLU A 84 -31.20 -21.78 -23.60
CA GLU A 84 -31.67 -21.53 -24.98
C GLU A 84 -30.89 -20.41 -25.71
N VAL A 85 -29.93 -19.77 -25.03
CA VAL A 85 -29.13 -18.68 -25.58
C VAL A 85 -27.68 -19.14 -25.73
N GLN A 86 -27.18 -19.10 -26.96
CA GLN A 86 -25.78 -19.37 -27.24
C GLN A 86 -24.96 -18.11 -27.00
N PHE A 87 -24.08 -18.17 -26.00
CA PHE A 87 -23.05 -17.17 -25.75
C PHE A 87 -21.75 -17.58 -26.42
N SER A 88 -21.09 -16.64 -27.11
CA SER A 88 -19.77 -16.88 -27.67
C SER A 88 -18.87 -15.67 -27.51
N LEU A 89 -17.59 -15.93 -27.30
CA LEU A 89 -16.57 -14.92 -27.07
C LEU A 89 -15.59 -14.90 -28.24
N SER A 90 -15.48 -13.76 -28.92
CA SER A 90 -14.47 -13.56 -29.94
C SER A 90 -13.11 -13.28 -29.30
N ARG A 91 -12.05 -13.95 -29.75
CA ARG A 91 -10.68 -13.73 -29.30
C ARG A 91 -9.86 -13.14 -30.46
N PRO A 92 -8.93 -12.19 -30.20
CA PRO A 92 -8.44 -11.72 -28.90
C PRO A 92 -9.23 -10.56 -28.27
N SER A 93 -10.24 -10.00 -28.96
CA SER A 93 -10.99 -8.82 -28.52
C SER A 93 -11.86 -9.02 -27.28
N LEU A 94 -12.12 -10.27 -26.90
CA LEU A 94 -13.05 -10.67 -25.84
C LEU A 94 -14.45 -10.07 -26.04
N ALA A 95 -14.90 -9.88 -27.29
CA ALA A 95 -16.25 -9.37 -27.54
C ALA A 95 -17.27 -10.51 -27.42
N LEU A 96 -18.23 -10.33 -26.52
CA LEU A 96 -19.33 -11.25 -26.27
C LEU A 96 -20.42 -11.11 -27.33
N SER A 97 -20.92 -12.22 -27.85
CA SER A 97 -22.08 -12.25 -28.75
C SER A 97 -23.10 -13.28 -28.29
N LEU A 98 -24.38 -12.95 -28.51
CA LEU A 98 -25.53 -13.73 -28.08
C LEU A 98 -26.35 -14.13 -29.31
N LYS A 99 -26.76 -15.40 -29.38
CA LYS A 99 -27.67 -15.92 -30.41
C LYS A 99 -28.73 -16.80 -29.78
N SER A 100 -30.00 -16.60 -30.14
CA SER A 100 -31.08 -17.52 -29.77
C SER A 100 -32.15 -17.55 -30.86
N ARG A 101 -32.90 -18.66 -30.92
CA ARG A 101 -34.12 -18.76 -31.72
C ARG A 101 -35.32 -18.15 -30.99
N ASN A 102 -35.21 -17.90 -29.69
CA ASN A 102 -36.23 -17.28 -28.86
C ASN A 102 -35.83 -15.82 -28.60
N ALA A 103 -36.55 -14.88 -29.22
CA ALA A 103 -36.23 -13.46 -29.16
C ALA A 103 -36.39 -12.87 -27.75
N ASP A 104 -37.37 -13.36 -26.99
CA ASP A 104 -37.61 -12.90 -25.61
C ASP A 104 -36.47 -13.36 -24.70
N LYS A 105 -36.03 -14.62 -24.83
CA LYS A 105 -34.87 -15.14 -24.09
C LYS A 105 -33.56 -14.44 -24.45
N ALA A 106 -33.35 -14.12 -25.73
CA ALA A 106 -32.21 -13.31 -26.16
C ALA A 106 -32.22 -11.91 -25.52
N ARG A 107 -33.40 -11.29 -25.42
CA ARG A 107 -33.57 -9.98 -24.80
C ARG A 107 -33.31 -10.04 -23.29
N GLU A 108 -33.90 -11.00 -22.58
CA GLU A 108 -33.65 -11.24 -21.16
C GLU A 108 -32.16 -11.42 -20.87
N ALA A 109 -31.49 -12.31 -21.61
CA ALA A 109 -30.06 -12.54 -21.50
C ALA A 109 -29.24 -11.26 -21.76
N SER A 110 -29.58 -10.48 -22.78
CA SER A 110 -28.88 -9.24 -23.10
C SER A 110 -28.97 -8.19 -21.98
N LEU A 111 -30.11 -8.14 -21.27
CA LEU A 111 -30.32 -7.24 -20.14
C LEU A 111 -29.60 -7.73 -18.87
N TRP A 112 -29.42 -9.05 -18.72
CA TRP A 112 -28.74 -9.68 -17.60
C TRP A 112 -27.21 -9.54 -17.66
N VAL A 113 -26.61 -9.60 -18.86
CA VAL A 113 -25.14 -9.63 -19.05
C VAL A 113 -24.41 -8.48 -18.36
N LYS A 114 -24.84 -7.24 -18.58
CA LYS A 114 -24.12 -6.05 -18.09
C LYS A 114 -24.10 -5.94 -16.56
N PRO A 115 -25.25 -6.03 -15.84
CA PRO A 115 -25.23 -5.99 -14.39
C PRO A 115 -24.51 -7.20 -13.78
N GLU A 116 -24.63 -8.39 -14.38
CA GLU A 116 -23.94 -9.57 -13.88
C GLU A 116 -22.41 -9.47 -14.06
N GLN A 117 -21.96 -8.97 -15.21
CA GLN A 117 -20.54 -8.71 -15.42
C GLN A 117 -20.01 -7.72 -14.37
N ALA A 118 -20.71 -6.61 -14.12
CA ALA A 118 -20.31 -5.64 -13.11
C ALA A 118 -20.26 -6.25 -11.69
N ARG A 119 -21.20 -7.14 -11.37
CA ARG A 119 -21.22 -7.91 -10.11
C ARG A 119 -19.99 -8.80 -9.99
N LEU A 120 -19.68 -9.58 -11.03
CA LEU A 120 -18.51 -10.47 -11.08
C LEU A 120 -17.18 -9.69 -11.04
N GLU A 121 -17.11 -8.53 -11.68
CA GLU A 121 -15.95 -7.64 -11.60
C GLU A 121 -15.73 -7.16 -10.15
N ALA A 122 -16.78 -6.71 -9.47
CA ALA A 122 -16.70 -6.29 -8.07
C ALA A 122 -16.29 -7.46 -7.15
N GLU A 123 -16.81 -8.66 -7.38
CA GLU A 123 -16.42 -9.87 -6.65
C GLU A 123 -14.95 -10.21 -6.88
N TRP A 124 -14.48 -10.17 -8.13
CA TRP A 124 -13.10 -10.45 -8.48
C TRP A 124 -12.14 -9.46 -7.80
N LEU A 125 -12.46 -8.16 -7.87
CA LEU A 125 -11.66 -7.13 -7.20
C LEU A 125 -11.59 -7.39 -5.69
N LYS A 126 -12.73 -7.62 -5.04
CA LYS A 126 -12.79 -7.94 -3.61
C LYS A 126 -12.00 -9.21 -3.28
N GLN A 127 -12.14 -10.27 -4.07
CA GLN A 127 -11.42 -11.53 -3.86
C GLN A 127 -9.90 -11.34 -3.91
N HIS A 128 -9.42 -10.46 -4.78
CA HIS A 128 -8.00 -10.24 -5.03
C HIS A 128 -7.42 -8.99 -4.34
N TYR A 129 -8.12 -8.44 -3.33
CA TYR A 129 -7.70 -7.27 -2.56
C TYR A 129 -7.46 -6.03 -3.44
N PHE A 130 -8.31 -5.84 -4.42
CA PHE A 130 -8.41 -4.61 -5.19
C PHE A 130 -9.70 -3.86 -4.86
N GLN A 131 -9.68 -2.56 -5.11
CA GLN A 131 -10.83 -1.69 -4.99
C GLN A 131 -10.84 -0.66 -6.13
N PRO A 132 -12.02 -0.21 -6.55
CA PRO A 132 -12.15 1.02 -7.31
C PRO A 132 -11.59 2.21 -6.51
N PHE A 133 -10.99 3.16 -7.22
CA PHE A 133 -10.43 4.36 -6.63
C PHE A 133 -10.59 5.53 -7.59
N THR A 134 -10.84 6.71 -7.03
CA THR A 134 -10.84 7.96 -7.79
C THR A 134 -9.70 8.83 -7.26
N PRO A 135 -8.60 8.98 -8.03
CA PRO A 135 -7.53 9.88 -7.67
C PRO A 135 -8.00 11.34 -7.75
N PRO A 136 -7.17 12.29 -7.28
CA PRO A 136 -7.48 13.72 -7.36
C PRO A 136 -7.67 14.25 -8.80
N ASP A 137 -7.14 13.55 -9.81
CA ASP A 137 -7.35 13.88 -11.22
C ASP A 137 -8.75 13.50 -11.75
N GLY A 138 -9.55 12.80 -10.94
CA GLY A 138 -10.93 12.41 -11.24
C GLY A 138 -11.07 11.16 -12.14
N ALA A 139 -9.97 10.60 -12.65
CA ALA A 139 -10.05 9.45 -13.56
C ALA A 139 -10.25 8.15 -12.76
N PRO A 140 -11.34 7.38 -12.96
CA PRO A 140 -11.52 6.12 -12.26
C PRO A 140 -10.33 5.17 -12.48
N ALA A 141 -9.85 4.59 -11.38
CA ALA A 141 -8.72 3.69 -11.33
C ALA A 141 -9.05 2.46 -10.47
N ILE A 142 -8.17 1.46 -10.54
CA ILE A 142 -8.20 0.30 -9.66
C ILE A 142 -6.85 0.23 -8.95
N LYS A 143 -6.88 0.06 -7.63
CA LYS A 143 -5.69 -0.06 -6.79
C LYS A 143 -5.86 -1.17 -5.76
N GLN A 144 -4.78 -1.54 -5.08
CA GLN A 144 -4.86 -2.44 -3.94
C GLN A 144 -5.70 -1.83 -2.81
N ASP A 145 -6.43 -2.69 -2.11
CA ASP A 145 -7.19 -2.34 -0.93
C ASP A 145 -6.26 -2.23 0.30
N HIS A 146 -5.45 -1.18 0.31
CA HIS A 146 -4.48 -0.89 1.38
C HIS A 146 -5.12 -0.88 2.77
N VAL A 147 -6.34 -0.36 2.90
CA VAL A 147 -7.06 -0.31 4.18
C VAL A 147 -7.39 -1.72 4.66
N ARG A 148 -8.00 -2.55 3.82
CA ARG A 148 -8.31 -3.93 4.17
C ARG A 148 -7.05 -4.74 4.47
N ILE A 149 -6.01 -4.58 3.66
CA ILE A 149 -4.71 -5.24 3.86
C ILE A 149 -4.12 -4.84 5.22
N ALA A 150 -4.10 -3.56 5.58
CA ALA A 150 -3.59 -3.10 6.88
C ALA A 150 -4.33 -3.76 8.04
N LEU A 151 -5.67 -3.77 7.98
CA LEU A 151 -6.51 -4.26 9.07
C LEU A 151 -6.44 -5.78 9.21
N GLU A 152 -6.36 -6.53 8.12
CA GLU A 152 -6.23 -7.99 8.15
C GLU A 152 -4.80 -8.44 8.52
N SER A 153 -3.78 -7.60 8.28
CA SER A 153 -2.40 -7.82 8.73
C SER A 153 -2.12 -7.40 10.17
N ARG A 154 -2.98 -6.65 10.87
CA ARG A 154 -2.61 -6.08 12.18
C ARG A 154 -2.15 -7.13 13.22
N ALA A 155 -2.86 -8.26 13.28
CA ALA A 155 -2.61 -9.30 14.29
C ALA A 155 -1.25 -9.98 14.10
N GLU A 156 -0.75 -10.10 12.86
CA GLU A 156 0.56 -10.70 12.62
C GLU A 156 1.73 -9.84 13.13
N LEU A 157 1.48 -8.56 13.35
CA LEU A 157 2.48 -7.56 13.76
C LEU A 157 2.55 -7.37 15.28
N ALA A 158 1.74 -8.09 16.07
CA ALA A 158 1.65 -7.87 17.51
C ALA A 158 3.01 -7.92 18.24
N PRO A 159 3.93 -8.87 17.97
CA PRO A 159 5.23 -8.90 18.64
C PRO A 159 6.10 -7.68 18.30
N LEU A 160 6.06 -7.20 17.04
CA LEU A 160 6.77 -6.00 16.62
C LEU A 160 6.17 -4.74 17.24
N ALA A 161 4.84 -4.63 17.24
CA ALA A 161 4.13 -3.50 17.81
C ALA A 161 4.42 -3.32 19.31
N GLU A 162 4.57 -4.42 20.06
CA GLU A 162 4.98 -4.36 21.47
C GLU A 162 6.43 -3.91 21.66
N GLN A 163 7.36 -4.32 20.79
CA GLN A 163 8.76 -3.86 20.88
C GLN A 163 8.92 -2.38 20.53
N LEU A 164 8.06 -1.85 19.65
CA LEU A 164 8.09 -0.45 19.25
C LEU A 164 7.38 0.48 20.26
N LYS A 165 6.72 -0.07 21.28
CA LYS A 165 6.02 0.70 22.31
C LYS A 165 7.01 1.55 23.12
N GLN A 166 6.65 2.81 23.32
CA GLN A 166 7.40 3.76 24.15
C GLN A 166 6.60 4.16 25.38
N GLU A 167 7.30 4.46 26.47
CA GLU A 167 6.73 4.99 27.70
C GLU A 167 6.64 6.53 27.67
N GLY A 168 5.72 7.09 28.45
CA GLY A 168 5.53 8.53 28.60
C GLY A 168 4.93 8.85 29.97
N ALA A 169 4.99 10.12 30.39
CA ALA A 169 4.41 10.53 31.67
C ALA A 169 2.88 10.51 31.66
N THR A 170 2.27 10.56 30.47
CA THR A 170 0.82 10.40 30.24
C THR A 170 0.55 9.39 29.14
N GLU A 171 -0.67 8.87 29.06
CA GLU A 171 -1.09 7.99 27.96
C GLU A 171 -0.94 8.67 26.59
N THR A 172 -1.32 9.95 26.48
CA THR A 172 -1.16 10.73 25.25
C THR A 172 0.29 10.84 24.82
N GLU A 173 1.19 11.14 25.77
CA GLU A 173 2.62 11.24 25.48
C GLU A 173 3.22 9.89 25.09
N ALA A 174 2.87 8.81 25.80
CA ALA A 174 3.29 7.45 25.46
C ALA A 174 2.82 7.05 24.05
N ARG A 175 1.58 7.41 23.70
CA ARG A 175 1.02 7.20 22.35
C ARG A 175 1.82 7.97 21.30
N GLN A 176 2.04 9.27 21.48
CA GLN A 176 2.82 10.11 20.55
C GLN A 176 4.25 9.58 20.37
N LYS A 177 4.96 9.25 21.45
CA LYS A 177 6.30 8.65 21.39
C LYS A 177 6.32 7.30 20.68
N THR A 178 5.30 6.47 20.89
CA THR A 178 5.17 5.18 20.21
C THR A 178 4.96 5.37 18.70
N VAL A 179 4.05 6.27 18.30
CA VAL A 179 3.82 6.58 16.88
C VAL A 179 5.08 7.14 16.21
N GLU A 180 5.80 8.01 16.90
CA GLU A 180 7.06 8.58 16.43
C GLU A 180 8.13 7.50 16.22
N HIS A 181 8.28 6.59 17.17
CA HIS A 181 9.25 5.50 17.08
C HIS A 181 8.91 4.48 15.98
N MET A 182 7.61 4.19 15.79
CA MET A 182 7.14 3.41 14.66
C MET A 182 7.44 4.10 13.32
N LEU A 183 7.23 5.42 13.24
CA LEU A 183 7.52 6.21 12.04
C LEU A 183 9.01 6.17 11.69
N ASP A 184 9.88 6.40 12.68
CA ASP A 184 11.34 6.32 12.52
C ASP A 184 11.79 4.96 11.99
N PHE A 185 11.27 3.88 12.59
CA PHE A 185 11.56 2.52 12.17
C PHE A 185 11.15 2.26 10.71
N ILE A 186 9.95 2.67 10.30
CA ILE A 186 9.44 2.42 8.94
C ILE A 186 10.15 3.30 7.90
N GLN A 187 10.47 4.55 8.24
CA GLN A 187 11.24 5.44 7.37
C GLN A 187 12.66 4.90 7.13
N ALA A 188 13.25 4.20 8.11
CA ALA A 188 14.56 3.57 7.97
C ALA A 188 14.56 2.37 7.00
N ILE A 189 13.44 1.66 6.82
CA ILE A 189 13.33 0.56 5.85
C ILE A 189 13.70 1.08 4.45
N PRO A 190 14.52 0.40 3.65
CA PRO A 190 14.87 0.85 2.31
C PRO A 190 13.65 1.11 1.40
N TYR A 191 13.63 2.25 0.72
CA TYR A 191 12.64 2.53 -0.31
C TYR A 191 12.97 1.75 -1.60
N GLN A 192 11.97 1.09 -2.18
CA GLN A 192 12.09 0.47 -3.49
C GLN A 192 10.83 0.76 -4.29
N LEU A 193 10.98 1.35 -5.48
CA LEU A 193 9.87 1.44 -6.42
C LEU A 193 9.53 0.04 -6.93
N LEU A 194 8.29 -0.40 -6.68
CA LEU A 194 7.82 -1.75 -6.98
C LEU A 194 7.14 -1.82 -8.36
N ASP A 195 6.53 -0.72 -8.80
CA ASP A 195 5.97 -0.61 -10.15
C ASP A 195 7.07 -0.37 -11.20
N SER A 196 7.33 -1.38 -12.02
CA SER A 196 8.06 -1.22 -13.28
C SER A 196 7.06 -1.02 -14.43
N GLN A 197 7.16 0.12 -15.13
CA GLN A 197 6.49 0.41 -16.41
C GLN A 197 6.68 -0.71 -17.48
N SER A 198 7.60 -1.65 -17.28
CA SER A 198 7.97 -2.71 -18.23
C SER A 198 7.46 -4.12 -17.88
N GLY A 199 6.68 -4.29 -16.80
CA GLY A 199 6.02 -5.57 -16.48
C GLY A 199 6.93 -6.78 -16.18
N ARG A 200 8.26 -6.62 -16.17
CA ARG A 200 9.23 -7.73 -16.01
C ARG A 200 9.61 -8.05 -14.57
N SER A 201 9.42 -7.13 -13.62
CA SER A 201 9.68 -7.40 -12.19
C SER A 201 8.43 -7.67 -11.37
N GLY A 202 7.24 -7.37 -11.92
CA GLY A 202 5.94 -7.99 -11.58
C GLY A 202 5.47 -7.98 -10.12
N LYS A 203 6.16 -7.29 -9.22
CA LYS A 203 5.76 -7.15 -7.84
C LYS A 203 5.23 -5.74 -7.69
N GLY A 204 3.94 -5.53 -7.90
CA GLY A 204 3.30 -4.37 -7.30
C GLY A 204 3.46 -4.41 -5.76
N PHE A 205 2.84 -3.47 -5.07
CA PHE A 205 2.56 -3.46 -3.62
C PHE A 205 2.99 -4.70 -2.79
N LEU A 206 3.79 -4.48 -1.73
CA LEU A 206 4.14 -5.49 -0.73
C LEU A 206 3.23 -5.38 0.50
N SER A 207 2.72 -6.52 0.98
CA SER A 207 1.98 -6.56 2.24
C SER A 207 2.87 -6.17 3.44
N PRO A 208 2.29 -5.76 4.59
CA PRO A 208 3.05 -5.42 5.80
C PRO A 208 4.10 -6.47 6.19
N ARG A 209 3.72 -7.76 6.21
CA ARG A 209 4.68 -8.87 6.38
C ARG A 209 5.81 -8.83 5.36
N GLN A 210 5.48 -8.71 4.09
CA GLN A 210 6.46 -8.74 3.01
C GLN A 210 7.42 -7.55 3.10
N VAL A 211 6.97 -6.37 3.50
CA VAL A 211 7.83 -5.20 3.74
C VAL A 211 8.87 -5.52 4.81
N LEU A 212 8.45 -6.16 5.90
CA LEU A 212 9.33 -6.51 7.03
C LEU A 212 10.29 -7.66 6.72
N GLU A 213 9.81 -8.72 6.06
CA GLU A 213 10.63 -9.90 5.72
C GLU A 213 11.59 -9.64 4.56
N GLN A 214 11.20 -8.81 3.60
CA GLN A 214 12.02 -8.44 2.44
C GLN A 214 12.81 -7.15 2.67
N ASN A 215 12.53 -6.46 3.78
CA ASN A 215 13.17 -5.23 4.21
C ASN A 215 13.24 -4.15 3.13
N ARG A 216 12.08 -3.90 2.50
CA ARG A 216 11.90 -2.88 1.48
C ARG A 216 10.43 -2.65 1.21
N GLY A 217 10.10 -1.48 0.67
CA GLY A 217 8.75 -1.18 0.19
C GLY A 217 8.69 0.17 -0.51
N ASP A 218 7.66 0.36 -1.33
CA ASP A 218 7.29 1.67 -1.87
C ASP A 218 6.45 2.47 -0.84
N CYS A 219 5.96 3.64 -1.25
CA CYS A 219 5.17 4.52 -0.39
C CYS A 219 3.88 3.86 0.10
N ASP A 220 3.14 3.22 -0.81
CA ASP A 220 1.88 2.53 -0.50
C ASP A 220 2.10 1.38 0.49
N SER A 221 3.12 0.55 0.27
CA SER A 221 3.45 -0.59 1.14
C SER A 221 3.83 -0.13 2.54
N LYS A 222 4.64 0.94 2.65
CA LYS A 222 5.09 1.49 3.94
C LYS A 222 3.98 2.21 4.70
N VAL A 223 3.12 2.96 4.01
CA VAL A 223 1.91 3.57 4.62
C VAL A 223 0.98 2.48 5.14
N THR A 224 0.82 1.40 4.38
CA THR A 224 0.00 0.25 4.80
C THR A 224 0.58 -0.46 6.02
N LEU A 225 1.90 -0.64 6.09
CA LEU A 225 2.58 -1.17 7.27
C LEU A 225 2.38 -0.27 8.50
N MET A 226 2.54 1.05 8.35
CA MET A 226 2.31 2.00 9.45
C MET A 226 0.87 1.92 9.95
N ALA A 227 -0.09 1.90 9.04
CA ALA A 227 -1.50 1.79 9.39
C ALA A 227 -1.81 0.46 10.13
N ALA A 228 -1.21 -0.65 9.71
CA ALA A 228 -1.38 -1.94 10.35
C ALA A 228 -0.80 -1.97 11.78
N LEU A 229 0.39 -1.40 12.00
CA LEU A 229 1.02 -1.31 13.32
C LEU A 229 0.21 -0.44 14.27
N LEU A 230 -0.27 0.71 13.81
CA LEU A 230 -1.14 1.57 14.61
C LEU A 230 -2.48 0.91 14.92
N ALA A 231 -3.11 0.25 13.95
CA ALA A 231 -4.36 -0.48 14.16
C ALA A 231 -4.20 -1.69 15.11
N GLN A 232 -3.00 -2.28 15.17
CA GLN A 232 -2.67 -3.33 16.13
C GLN A 232 -2.48 -2.77 17.54
N ARG A 233 -1.78 -1.64 17.67
CA ARG A 233 -1.38 -1.10 18.98
C ARG A 233 -2.43 -0.19 19.63
N PHE A 234 -3.14 0.59 18.81
CA PHE A 234 -4.14 1.58 19.20
C PHE A 234 -5.40 1.42 18.32
N PRO A 235 -6.20 0.36 18.53
CA PRO A 235 -7.38 0.09 17.70
C PRO A 235 -8.41 1.23 17.66
N GLU A 236 -8.43 2.07 18.70
CA GLU A 236 -9.29 3.24 18.84
C GLU A 236 -8.76 4.50 18.12
N LEU A 237 -7.48 4.50 17.74
CA LEU A 237 -6.84 5.65 17.11
C LEU A 237 -7.30 5.79 15.66
N LYS A 238 -8.11 6.81 15.41
CA LYS A 238 -8.61 7.12 14.06
C LYS A 238 -7.44 7.43 13.13
N GLN A 239 -7.48 6.82 11.95
CA GLN A 239 -6.47 6.91 10.92
C GLN A 239 -7.13 7.15 9.56
N ALA A 240 -6.41 7.83 8.68
CA ALA A 240 -6.85 8.10 7.32
C ALA A 240 -5.65 7.99 6.35
N MET A 241 -5.74 7.10 5.37
CA MET A 241 -4.76 7.08 4.27
C MET A 241 -5.05 8.27 3.35
N VAL A 242 -4.03 9.08 3.09
CA VAL A 242 -4.13 10.29 2.26
C VAL A 242 -3.30 10.08 1.01
N PHE A 243 -3.98 9.96 -0.14
CA PHE A 243 -3.36 9.75 -1.43
C PHE A 243 -3.26 11.08 -2.16
N VAL A 244 -2.05 11.43 -2.60
CA VAL A 244 -1.79 12.57 -3.48
C VAL A 244 -1.18 12.04 -4.79
N PRO A 245 -1.10 12.81 -5.88
CA PRO A 245 -0.50 12.34 -7.12
C PRO A 245 0.89 11.72 -6.91
N GLY A 246 1.01 10.42 -7.19
CA GLY A 246 2.25 9.66 -7.11
C GLY A 246 2.77 9.35 -5.70
N HIS A 247 2.00 9.62 -4.64
CA HIS A 247 2.48 9.43 -3.26
C HIS A 247 1.34 9.16 -2.25
N ALA A 248 1.70 8.57 -1.12
CA ALA A 248 0.77 8.27 -0.03
C ALA A 248 1.32 8.77 1.31
N LEU A 249 0.43 9.29 2.15
CA LEU A 249 0.66 9.73 3.52
C LEU A 249 -0.32 9.03 4.46
N LEU A 250 -0.08 9.15 5.77
CA LEU A 250 -1.02 8.70 6.79
C LEU A 250 -1.42 9.88 7.69
N GLY A 251 -2.71 10.15 7.80
CA GLY A 251 -3.28 11.01 8.82
C GLY A 251 -3.64 10.21 10.07
N VAL A 252 -3.26 10.71 11.25
CA VAL A 252 -3.55 10.06 12.54
C VAL A 252 -4.16 11.09 13.49
N ALA A 253 -5.24 10.74 14.19
CA ALA A 253 -5.94 11.63 15.11
C ALA A 253 -5.17 11.81 16.43
N LEU A 254 -4.02 12.48 16.36
CA LEU A 254 -3.19 12.88 17.49
C LEU A 254 -3.20 14.40 17.65
N PRO A 255 -2.99 14.92 18.88
CA PRO A 255 -2.80 16.35 19.08
C PRO A 255 -1.62 16.86 18.25
N ALA A 256 -1.85 17.94 17.50
CA ALA A 256 -0.83 18.63 16.72
C ALA A 256 -0.26 19.82 17.51
N GLY A 257 1.06 19.99 17.46
CA GLY A 257 1.78 21.15 17.94
C GLY A 257 1.85 22.27 16.89
N PRO A 258 2.35 23.46 17.28
CA PRO A 258 2.49 24.61 16.38
C PRO A 258 3.35 24.26 15.15
N GLY A 259 2.86 24.63 13.96
CA GLY A 259 3.59 24.46 12.70
C GLY A 259 3.57 23.03 12.12
N GLN A 260 3.00 22.05 12.82
CA GLN A 260 2.84 20.70 12.29
C GLN A 260 1.76 20.65 11.20
N ALA A 261 2.03 19.86 10.16
CA ALA A 261 1.13 19.60 9.05
C ALA A 261 -0.05 18.75 9.52
N THR A 262 -1.26 19.25 9.24
CA THR A 262 -2.52 18.60 9.59
C THR A 262 -3.47 18.57 8.39
N LEU A 263 -4.46 17.67 8.46
CA LEU A 263 -5.57 17.59 7.52
C LEU A 263 -6.89 17.58 8.30
N SER A 264 -7.76 18.55 8.04
CA SER A 264 -9.14 18.52 8.52
C SER A 264 -10.02 17.79 7.50
N TRP A 265 -10.61 16.67 7.90
CA TRP A 265 -11.44 15.85 7.03
C TRP A 265 -12.57 15.17 7.83
N GLN A 266 -13.81 15.28 7.34
CA GLN A 266 -15.01 14.74 7.99
C GLN A 266 -15.17 15.10 9.49
N GLY A 267 -14.85 16.33 9.85
CA GLY A 267 -14.98 16.81 11.24
C GLY A 267 -13.85 16.38 12.18
N GLU A 268 -12.88 15.60 11.69
CA GLU A 268 -11.68 15.20 12.42
C GLU A 268 -10.46 15.99 11.94
N THR A 269 -9.50 16.21 12.84
CA THR A 269 -8.19 16.78 12.49
C THR A 269 -7.14 15.71 12.65
N TYR A 270 -6.44 15.40 11.56
CA TYR A 270 -5.40 14.39 11.49
C TYR A 270 -4.03 15.05 11.44
N LEU A 271 -3.12 14.64 12.30
CA LEU A 271 -1.69 14.92 12.18
C LEU A 271 -1.12 14.07 11.04
N LEU A 272 -0.41 14.71 10.10
CA LEU A 272 0.10 14.03 8.91
C LEU A 272 1.47 13.40 9.17
N LEU A 273 1.63 12.16 8.73
CA LEU A 273 2.84 11.36 8.80
C LEU A 273 3.26 10.98 7.38
N GLU A 274 4.57 10.92 7.13
CA GLU A 274 5.14 10.48 5.85
C GLU A 274 6.06 9.25 6.05
N PRO A 275 5.53 8.01 6.07
CA PRO A 275 6.30 6.80 6.35
C PRO A 275 7.32 6.41 5.26
N THR A 276 7.27 7.05 4.09
CA THR A 276 7.96 6.58 2.88
C THR A 276 9.50 6.55 3.01
N GLY A 277 10.11 7.45 3.79
CA GLY A 277 11.57 7.60 3.83
C GLY A 277 12.17 7.96 2.45
N PRO A 278 13.51 7.99 2.27
CA PRO A 278 14.55 7.75 3.27
C PRO A 278 14.79 8.95 4.20
N ALA A 279 14.21 10.12 3.90
CA ALA A 279 14.25 11.25 4.82
C ALA A 279 13.48 10.88 6.11
N GLN A 280 14.13 11.08 7.26
CA GLN A 280 13.52 10.85 8.56
C GLN A 280 12.74 12.10 8.98
N LEU A 281 11.50 12.19 8.51
CA LEU A 281 10.61 13.32 8.81
C LEU A 281 9.84 13.05 10.10
N PRO A 282 9.86 13.96 11.08
CA PRO A 282 9.09 13.79 12.32
C PRO A 282 7.58 13.84 12.06
N MET A 283 6.77 13.36 13.01
CA MET A 283 5.31 13.55 12.95
C MET A 283 4.97 15.02 12.69
N GLY A 284 4.02 15.26 11.78
CA GLY A 284 3.62 16.62 11.41
C GLY A 284 4.61 17.33 10.49
N GLN A 285 5.65 16.67 10.00
CA GLN A 285 6.44 17.17 8.87
C GLN A 285 6.29 16.23 7.69
N ILE A 286 6.00 16.82 6.54
CA ILE A 286 5.83 16.13 5.26
C ILE A 286 6.66 16.87 4.21
N ALA A 287 7.04 16.19 3.13
CA ALA A 287 7.81 16.80 2.06
C ALA A 287 7.09 18.04 1.50
N ALA A 288 7.85 19.03 1.02
CA ALA A 288 7.28 20.29 0.51
C ALA A 288 6.29 20.06 -0.64
N THR A 289 6.54 19.06 -1.49
CA THR A 289 5.64 18.61 -2.56
C THR A 289 4.34 18.04 -2.00
N SER A 290 4.43 17.11 -1.03
CA SER A 290 3.30 16.55 -0.29
C SER A 290 2.46 17.68 0.35
N LYS A 291 3.11 18.63 1.02
CA LYS A 291 2.44 19.78 1.64
C LYS A 291 1.68 20.63 0.62
N THR A 292 2.29 20.94 -0.52
CA THR A 292 1.65 21.71 -1.58
C THR A 292 0.39 21.02 -2.11
N LEU A 293 0.45 19.70 -2.31
CA LEU A 293 -0.68 18.90 -2.79
C LEU A 293 -1.80 18.81 -1.75
N VAL A 294 -1.45 18.64 -0.48
CA VAL A 294 -2.41 18.63 0.63
C VAL A 294 -3.10 19.99 0.77
N ASP A 295 -2.33 21.08 0.84
CA ASP A 295 -2.85 22.44 1.01
C ASP A 295 -3.77 22.86 -0.16
N SER A 296 -3.46 22.40 -1.38
CA SER A 296 -4.26 22.64 -2.57
C SER A 296 -5.42 21.64 -2.76
N LYS A 297 -5.64 20.73 -1.80
CA LYS A 297 -6.69 19.70 -1.84
C LYS A 297 -6.61 18.75 -3.04
N GLN A 298 -5.42 18.56 -3.60
CA GLN A 298 -5.14 17.55 -4.61
C GLN A 298 -4.92 16.20 -3.92
N LEU A 299 -5.96 15.71 -3.25
CA LEU A 299 -5.89 14.54 -2.40
C LEU A 299 -7.19 13.72 -2.44
N SER A 300 -7.05 12.42 -2.22
CA SER A 300 -8.14 11.49 -1.93
C SER A 300 -7.88 10.86 -0.56
N VAL A 301 -8.92 10.77 0.28
CA VAL A 301 -8.81 10.26 1.65
C VAL A 301 -9.60 8.98 1.78
N GLN A 302 -9.01 7.96 2.41
CA GLN A 302 -9.69 6.74 2.80
C GLN A 302 -9.54 6.52 4.31
N PRO A 303 -10.63 6.42 5.08
CA PRO A 303 -10.55 6.13 6.51
C PRO A 303 -10.06 4.69 6.71
N VAL A 304 -9.17 4.48 7.68
CA VAL A 304 -8.70 3.13 8.04
C VAL A 304 -9.65 2.56 9.09
N LEU A 305 -10.77 2.02 8.62
CA LEU A 305 -11.81 1.41 9.45
C LEU A 305 -12.15 0.04 8.88
N ALA A 306 -12.53 -0.89 9.76
CA ALA A 306 -13.03 -2.18 9.31
C ALA A 306 -14.30 -1.96 8.50
N SER A 307 -14.31 -2.42 7.25
CA SER A 307 -15.52 -2.46 6.44
C SER A 307 -16.52 -3.39 7.14
N HIS A 308 -17.69 -2.85 7.52
CA HIS A 308 -18.83 -3.63 8.00
C HIS A 308 -19.48 -4.42 6.87
#